data_AF-A0A972GZI4-F1
#
_entry.id   AF-A0A972GZI4-F1
#
_cell.length_a   1.000
_cell.length_b   1.000
_cell.length_c   1.000
_cell.angle_alpha   90.00
_cell.angle_beta   90.00
_cell.angle_gamma   90.00
#
_symmetry.space_group_name_H-M   'P 1'
#
loop_
_entity.id
_entity.type
_entity.pdbx_description
1 polymer ?
#
loop_
_entity_poly.entity_id
_entity_poly.type
_entity_poly.pdbx_seq_one_letter_code
_entity_poly.pdbx_strand_id
1 'polypeptide(L)'
;ATPFCDFNKTASVQETVIFFFPAGGLDPTSKLMERKSPDSLNKVPTPGKLSTGQEPLLPAEVLNPTALINGGQASIGWTEPTDFSGKTDYTHVDIYDQNWVKVAGPIAKGTASALLSGLTDGVNYTFNLVTVSSTGIESIGVSKAVNQIERTAPSLLITEIMAAPKAAGEAFEFVELYNTTSQPIDLTNYQIQYYTQPGLAQPWTDANAKKWKIVAQDTMTGGATNMTIAAHGTKIVWLVRPAHLSYTVTQFITEYGDATLTNDQFVYALL
;
A
#
# COMPACT_ATOMS: atom_id res chain seq x y z
N ALA A 1 7.90 52.42 -45.14
CA ALA A 1 6.86 51.60 -44.49
C ALA A 1 7.36 51.26 -43.09
N THR A 2 6.71 51.75 -42.05
CA THR A 2 7.05 51.45 -40.65
C THR A 2 6.87 49.95 -40.38
N PRO A 3 7.77 49.31 -39.60
CA PRO A 3 7.91 47.86 -39.60
C PRO A 3 6.74 47.22 -38.88
N PHE A 4 6.08 46.27 -39.53
CA PHE A 4 5.55 45.02 -38.97
C PHE A 4 5.32 44.97 -37.44
N CYS A 5 4.46 45.82 -36.89
CA CYS A 5 4.08 45.72 -35.48
C CYS A 5 3.07 44.57 -35.32
N ASP A 6 3.36 43.58 -34.46
CA ASP A 6 2.46 42.44 -34.20
C ASP A 6 1.14 42.84 -33.51
N PHE A 7 1.08 44.08 -33.01
CA PHE A 7 -0.09 44.71 -32.41
C PHE A 7 -0.02 46.23 -32.61
N ASN A 8 -1.18 46.88 -32.63
CA ASN A 8 -1.33 48.32 -32.64
C ASN A 8 -1.72 48.85 -31.25
N LYS A 9 -1.23 50.03 -30.92
CA LYS A 9 -1.58 50.75 -29.69
C LYS A 9 -1.79 52.22 -30.01
N THR A 10 -3.01 52.69 -29.77
CA THR A 10 -3.35 54.12 -29.83
C THR A 10 -4.01 54.54 -28.50
N ALA A 11 -4.47 55.79 -28.40
CA ALA A 11 -5.25 56.24 -27.26
C ALA A 11 -6.61 55.53 -27.12
N SER A 12 -7.12 54.91 -28.19
CA SER A 12 -8.44 54.27 -28.24
C SER A 12 -8.42 52.82 -28.71
N VAL A 13 -7.24 52.29 -29.11
CA VAL A 13 -7.09 50.92 -29.61
C VAL A 13 -5.98 50.23 -28.82
N GLN A 14 -6.30 49.01 -28.39
CA GLN A 14 -5.33 48.04 -27.88
C GLN A 14 -5.54 46.72 -28.62
N GLU A 15 -4.45 46.15 -29.10
CA GLU A 15 -4.44 44.84 -29.76
C GLU A 15 -3.51 43.88 -29.03
N THR A 16 -3.68 42.59 -29.30
CA THR A 16 -2.88 41.49 -28.76
C THR A 16 -2.42 40.57 -29.89
N VAL A 17 -1.46 39.71 -29.54
CA VAL A 17 -1.08 38.55 -30.34
C VAL A 17 -1.75 37.31 -29.74
N ILE A 18 -2.38 36.47 -30.57
CA ILE A 18 -2.94 35.18 -30.17
C ILE A 18 -2.00 34.08 -30.67
N PHE A 19 -1.58 33.17 -29.79
CA PHE A 19 -0.80 31.99 -30.16
C PHE A 19 -1.65 30.74 -30.09
N PHE A 20 -1.39 29.78 -30.98
CA PHE A 20 -2.18 28.56 -31.13
C PHE A 20 -1.36 27.32 -30.77
N PHE A 21 -2.04 26.26 -30.33
CA PHE A 21 -1.39 24.97 -30.18
C PHE A 21 -0.99 24.45 -31.56
N PRO A 22 0.29 24.06 -31.79
CA PRO A 22 0.71 23.57 -33.10
C PRO A 22 0.03 22.24 -33.43
N ALA A 23 -0.34 22.03 -34.69
CA ALA A 23 -1.00 20.80 -35.13
C ALA A 23 -0.16 19.53 -34.90
N GLY A 24 1.18 19.66 -34.94
CA GLY A 24 2.13 18.58 -34.64
C GLY A 24 2.50 18.44 -33.16
N GLY A 25 1.85 19.19 -32.27
CA GLY A 25 2.25 19.30 -30.87
C GLY A 25 3.38 20.30 -30.64
N LEU A 26 3.69 20.56 -29.36
CA LEU A 26 4.80 21.43 -28.99
C LEU A 26 6.14 20.75 -29.28
N ASP A 27 7.05 21.51 -29.89
CA ASP A 27 8.44 21.07 -30.05
C ASP A 27 9.05 20.70 -28.68
N PRO A 28 9.71 19.55 -28.54
CA PRO A 28 10.20 19.06 -27.25
C PRO A 28 11.18 19.99 -26.54
N THR A 29 11.88 20.86 -27.26
CA THR A 29 12.92 21.75 -26.70
C THR A 29 12.39 23.15 -26.45
N SER A 30 11.84 23.78 -27.48
CA SER A 30 11.43 25.19 -27.46
C SER A 30 10.08 25.40 -26.78
N LYS A 31 9.20 24.39 -26.77
CA LYS A 31 7.83 24.45 -26.19
C LYS A 31 7.01 25.65 -26.72
N LEU A 32 7.32 26.13 -27.92
CA LEU A 32 6.69 27.31 -28.49
C LEU A 32 5.32 26.99 -29.10
N MET A 33 4.37 27.87 -28.83
CA MET A 33 3.08 27.92 -29.52
C MET A 33 3.25 28.50 -30.93
N GLU A 34 2.32 28.20 -31.83
CA GLU A 34 2.35 28.63 -33.21
C GLU A 34 1.78 30.04 -33.38
N ARG A 35 2.54 30.92 -34.05
CA ARG A 35 2.07 32.21 -34.56
C ARG A 35 1.62 32.06 -36.00
N LYS A 36 0.34 32.28 -36.27
CA LYS A 36 -0.31 32.14 -37.60
C LYS A 36 -0.61 33.51 -38.17
N SER A 37 -0.22 33.79 -39.42
CA SER A 37 -0.66 35.01 -40.11
C SER A 37 -1.85 34.65 -41.02
N PRO A 38 -3.01 35.33 -40.91
CA PRO A 38 -3.29 36.54 -40.12
C PRO A 38 -3.89 36.28 -38.72
N ASP A 39 -4.12 35.03 -38.31
CA ASP A 39 -4.94 34.70 -37.13
C ASP A 39 -4.33 35.08 -35.77
N SER A 40 -3.03 35.33 -35.71
CA SER A 40 -2.35 35.75 -34.49
C SER A 40 -2.31 37.26 -34.31
N LEU A 41 -2.29 38.04 -35.39
CA LEU A 41 -1.91 39.45 -35.33
C LEU A 41 -3.11 40.37 -35.17
N ASN A 42 -2.87 41.52 -34.53
CA ASN A 42 -3.81 42.64 -34.45
C ASN A 42 -5.19 42.24 -33.88
N LYS A 43 -5.22 41.36 -32.86
CA LYS A 43 -6.48 40.84 -32.29
C LYS A 43 -6.97 41.68 -31.11
N VAL A 44 -8.28 41.65 -30.86
CA VAL A 44 -8.85 42.28 -29.65
C VAL A 44 -8.43 41.48 -28.41
N PRO A 45 -7.91 42.11 -27.33
CA PRO A 45 -7.52 41.40 -26.12
C PRO A 45 -8.69 40.68 -25.43
N THR A 46 -8.49 39.42 -25.04
CA THR A 46 -9.47 38.58 -24.34
C THR A 46 -8.91 38.01 -23.03
N PRO A 47 -8.53 38.86 -22.05
CA PRO A 47 -7.94 38.39 -20.80
C PRO A 47 -8.85 37.38 -20.09
N GLY A 48 -8.27 36.24 -19.68
CA GLY A 48 -8.99 35.16 -19.01
C GLY A 48 -9.87 34.28 -19.90
N LYS A 49 -9.82 34.43 -21.24
CA LYS A 49 -10.59 33.61 -22.18
C LYS A 49 -9.67 33.00 -23.23
N LEU A 50 -9.82 31.69 -23.46
CA LEU A 50 -9.17 30.99 -24.57
C LEU A 50 -9.92 31.25 -25.88
N SER A 51 -9.15 31.37 -26.95
CA SER A 51 -9.63 31.30 -28.34
C SER A 51 -9.56 29.87 -28.85
N THR A 52 -10.35 29.55 -29.87
CA THR A 52 -10.35 28.23 -30.52
C THR A 52 -8.94 27.87 -31.00
N GLY A 53 -8.50 26.64 -30.70
CA GLY A 53 -7.20 26.11 -31.13
C GLY A 53 -6.01 26.53 -30.26
N GLN A 54 -6.24 27.16 -29.10
CA GLN A 54 -5.18 27.45 -28.13
C GLN A 54 -4.89 26.29 -27.17
N GLU A 55 -5.75 25.29 -27.14
CA GLU A 55 -5.55 24.05 -26.40
C GLU A 55 -5.56 22.83 -27.34
N PRO A 56 -4.88 21.73 -26.98
CA PRO A 56 -4.97 20.50 -27.74
C PRO A 56 -6.38 19.90 -27.65
N LEU A 57 -6.80 19.22 -28.72
CA LEU A 57 -8.13 18.59 -28.84
C LEU A 57 -8.23 17.27 -28.04
N LEU A 58 -7.99 17.34 -26.74
CA LEU A 58 -8.10 16.18 -25.85
C LEU A 58 -9.55 15.95 -25.43
N PRO A 59 -9.97 14.70 -25.18
CA PRO A 59 -11.28 14.45 -24.59
C PRO A 59 -11.36 14.95 -23.15
N ALA A 60 -12.59 15.16 -22.67
CA ALA A 60 -12.85 15.42 -21.26
C ALA A 60 -12.39 14.24 -20.38
N GLU A 61 -11.89 14.53 -19.19
CA GLU A 61 -11.37 13.54 -18.26
C GLU A 61 -12.48 13.02 -17.32
N VAL A 62 -12.27 11.82 -16.76
CA VAL A 62 -13.11 11.32 -15.68
C VAL A 62 -12.95 12.19 -14.42
N LEU A 63 -13.97 12.22 -13.57
CA LEU A 63 -14.00 13.00 -12.35
C LEU A 63 -13.93 12.08 -11.11
N ASN A 64 -13.44 12.61 -9.99
CA ASN A 64 -13.48 11.95 -8.67
C ASN A 64 -13.00 10.48 -8.66
N PRO A 65 -11.78 10.17 -9.15
CA PRO A 65 -11.32 8.78 -9.15
C PRO A 65 -11.13 8.26 -7.72
N THR A 66 -11.60 7.04 -7.52
CA THR A 66 -11.57 6.27 -6.29
C THR A 66 -10.88 4.93 -6.54
N ALA A 67 -10.28 4.39 -5.50
CA ALA A 67 -9.63 3.09 -5.55
C ALA A 67 -9.73 2.44 -4.17
N LEU A 68 -10.28 1.23 -4.12
CA LEU A 68 -10.45 0.44 -2.91
C LEU A 68 -9.71 -0.89 -3.06
N ILE A 69 -8.79 -1.16 -2.13
CA ILE A 69 -8.02 -2.41 -2.11
C ILE A 69 -8.81 -3.51 -1.41
N ASN A 70 -8.77 -4.70 -2.01
CA ASN A 70 -9.23 -5.93 -1.40
C ASN A 70 -8.26 -7.07 -1.71
N GLY A 71 -7.22 -7.22 -0.88
CA GLY A 71 -6.13 -8.17 -1.10
C GLY A 71 -5.38 -7.86 -2.40
N GLY A 72 -5.15 -8.87 -3.23
CA GLY A 72 -4.49 -8.74 -4.54
C GLY A 72 -5.33 -8.07 -5.65
N GLN A 73 -6.37 -7.31 -5.28
CA GLN A 73 -7.26 -6.61 -6.21
C GLN A 73 -7.50 -5.15 -5.81
N ALA A 74 -7.78 -4.29 -6.81
CA ALA A 74 -8.27 -2.93 -6.61
C ALA A 74 -9.58 -2.71 -7.38
N SER A 75 -10.62 -2.28 -6.69
CA SER A 75 -11.83 -1.73 -7.31
C SER A 75 -11.61 -0.24 -7.58
N ILE A 76 -11.50 0.13 -8.86
CA ILE A 76 -11.36 1.50 -9.33
C ILE A 76 -12.73 2.02 -9.71
N GLY A 77 -13.08 3.23 -9.28
CA GLY A 77 -14.33 3.89 -9.63
C GLY A 77 -14.13 5.35 -9.97
N TRP A 78 -14.99 5.93 -10.81
CA TRP A 78 -14.94 7.34 -11.18
C TRP A 78 -16.34 7.89 -11.46
N THR A 79 -16.43 9.18 -11.77
CA THR A 79 -17.65 9.83 -12.25
C THR A 79 -17.44 10.29 -13.69
N GLU A 80 -18.43 10.07 -14.55
CA GLU A 80 -18.37 10.56 -15.92
C GLU A 80 -18.61 12.08 -15.98
N PRO A 81 -17.84 12.85 -16.76
CA PRO A 81 -18.11 14.26 -16.96
C PRO A 81 -19.43 14.45 -17.73
N THR A 82 -20.28 15.35 -17.24
CA THR A 82 -21.53 15.76 -17.91
C THR A 82 -21.40 17.12 -18.60
N ASP A 83 -20.45 17.93 -18.16
CA ASP A 83 -20.00 19.16 -18.82
C ASP A 83 -18.57 18.94 -19.31
N PHE A 84 -18.39 19.02 -20.64
CA PHE A 84 -17.08 18.82 -21.25
C PHE A 84 -16.24 20.10 -21.30
N SER A 85 -16.80 21.26 -20.90
CA SER A 85 -16.09 22.55 -20.88
C SER A 85 -15.39 22.89 -22.21
N GLY A 86 -16.01 22.53 -23.33
CA GLY A 86 -15.46 22.74 -24.68
C GLY A 86 -14.57 21.62 -25.22
N LYS A 87 -14.25 20.60 -24.40
CA LYS A 87 -13.52 19.40 -24.83
C LYS A 87 -14.43 18.42 -25.60
N THR A 88 -13.78 17.51 -26.32
CA THR A 88 -14.49 16.44 -27.03
C THR A 88 -15.02 15.38 -26.07
N ASP A 89 -16.10 14.71 -26.46
CA ASP A 89 -16.61 13.56 -25.72
C ASP A 89 -15.72 12.32 -25.95
N TYR A 90 -15.76 11.39 -25.00
CA TYR A 90 -15.03 10.13 -25.04
C TYR A 90 -15.95 8.92 -25.28
N THR A 91 -15.35 7.82 -25.70
CA THR A 91 -16.06 6.55 -25.98
C THR A 91 -15.78 5.49 -24.93
N HIS A 92 -14.58 5.48 -24.35
CA HIS A 92 -14.16 4.55 -23.32
C HIS A 92 -13.06 5.13 -22.44
N VAL A 93 -12.80 4.44 -21.32
CA VAL A 93 -11.68 4.69 -20.42
C VAL A 93 -10.69 3.54 -20.52
N ASP A 94 -9.41 3.88 -20.59
CA ASP A 94 -8.29 2.97 -20.39
C ASP A 94 -7.61 3.30 -19.06
N ILE A 95 -7.11 2.28 -18.38
CA ILE A 95 -6.40 2.44 -17.11
C ILE A 95 -4.97 1.96 -17.29
N TYR A 96 -4.03 2.83 -16.93
CA TYR A 96 -2.60 2.56 -16.99
C TYR A 96 -2.00 2.51 -15.58
N ASP A 97 -0.94 1.74 -15.39
CA ASP A 97 -0.16 1.75 -14.15
C ASP A 97 0.80 2.96 -14.06
N GLN A 98 1.63 3.00 -13.02
CA GLN A 98 2.63 4.06 -12.83
C GLN A 98 3.70 4.14 -13.93
N ASN A 99 3.86 3.09 -14.75
CA ASN A 99 4.80 3.01 -15.86
C ASN A 99 4.12 3.22 -17.22
N TRP A 100 2.85 3.65 -17.23
CA TRP A 100 2.05 3.81 -18.44
C TRP A 100 1.83 2.50 -19.21
N VAL A 101 1.80 1.36 -18.51
CA VAL A 101 1.36 0.08 -19.08
C VAL A 101 -0.14 -0.04 -18.89
N LYS A 102 -0.88 -0.33 -19.97
CA LYS A 102 -2.34 -0.51 -19.92
C LYS A 102 -2.67 -1.76 -19.11
N VAL A 103 -3.35 -1.58 -17.98
CA VAL A 103 -3.76 -2.65 -17.05
C VAL A 103 -5.26 -2.95 -17.11
N ALA A 104 -6.08 -2.06 -17.66
CA ALA A 104 -7.48 -2.33 -17.97
C ALA A 104 -8.01 -1.44 -19.09
N GLY A 105 -9.15 -1.84 -19.63
CA GLY A 105 -9.84 -1.17 -20.73
C GLY A 105 -9.73 -1.92 -22.06
N PRO A 106 -10.53 -1.53 -23.07
CA PRO A 106 -11.43 -0.38 -23.09
C PRO A 106 -12.67 -0.58 -22.21
N ILE A 107 -12.87 0.29 -21.22
CA ILE A 107 -14.07 0.32 -20.40
C ILE A 107 -15.07 1.27 -21.06
N ALA A 108 -16.11 0.71 -21.66
CA ALA A 108 -17.09 1.49 -22.41
C ALA A 108 -17.74 2.58 -21.55
N LYS A 109 -17.95 3.76 -22.14
CA LYS A 109 -18.75 4.83 -21.54
C LYS A 109 -20.13 4.30 -21.13
N GLY A 110 -20.62 4.75 -19.98
CA GLY A 110 -21.73 4.18 -19.24
C GLY A 110 -21.29 3.22 -18.12
N THR A 111 -20.02 2.81 -18.10
CA THR A 111 -19.41 2.00 -17.03
C THR A 111 -18.40 2.84 -16.27
N ALA A 112 -18.67 3.10 -15.00
CA ALA A 112 -17.87 4.02 -14.18
C ALA A 112 -16.96 3.30 -13.16
N SER A 113 -16.58 2.05 -13.43
CA SER A 113 -15.72 1.26 -12.55
C SER A 113 -14.97 0.16 -13.30
N ALA A 114 -13.87 -0.31 -12.71
CA ALA A 114 -13.10 -1.45 -13.17
C ALA A 114 -12.50 -2.21 -11.98
N LEU A 115 -12.32 -3.53 -12.13
CA LEU A 115 -11.63 -4.36 -11.15
C LEU A 115 -10.25 -4.73 -11.71
N LEU A 116 -9.20 -4.32 -11.01
CA LEU A 116 -7.82 -4.68 -11.30
C LEU A 116 -7.41 -5.84 -10.40
N SER A 117 -6.69 -6.81 -10.94
CA SER A 117 -6.23 -8.00 -10.22
C SER A 117 -4.72 -8.21 -10.42
N GLY A 118 -4.13 -9.11 -9.63
CA GLY A 118 -2.70 -9.38 -9.69
C GLY A 118 -1.85 -8.33 -8.99
N LEU A 119 -2.44 -7.59 -8.05
CA LEU A 119 -1.68 -6.67 -7.20
C LEU A 119 -0.90 -7.46 -6.14
N THR A 120 0.29 -6.96 -5.81
CA THR A 120 1.13 -7.53 -4.76
C THR A 120 0.88 -6.79 -3.45
N ASP A 121 0.68 -7.54 -2.37
CA ASP A 121 0.52 -6.98 -1.03
C ASP A 121 1.77 -6.17 -0.64
N GLY A 122 1.57 -5.05 0.07
CA GLY A 122 2.64 -4.13 0.47
C GLY A 122 3.23 -3.25 -0.63
N VAL A 123 2.81 -3.39 -1.90
CA VAL A 123 3.29 -2.56 -3.02
C VAL A 123 2.33 -1.41 -3.30
N ASN A 124 2.81 -0.17 -3.22
CA ASN A 124 2.00 0.99 -3.61
C ASN A 124 1.84 1.07 -5.12
N TYR A 125 0.61 1.34 -5.57
CA TYR A 125 0.28 1.49 -6.99
C TYR A 125 -0.26 2.89 -7.26
N THR A 126 -0.02 3.40 -8.47
CA THR A 126 -0.71 4.58 -9.00
C THR A 126 -1.36 4.20 -10.31
N PHE A 127 -2.66 4.42 -10.42
CA PHE A 127 -3.41 4.17 -11.65
C PHE A 127 -3.76 5.47 -12.33
N ASN A 128 -3.54 5.54 -13.65
CA ASN A 128 -3.88 6.68 -14.49
C ASN A 128 -5.12 6.33 -15.31
N LEU A 129 -6.23 7.01 -15.06
CA LEU A 129 -7.48 6.84 -15.80
C LEU A 129 -7.47 7.80 -16.99
N VAL A 130 -7.48 7.26 -18.20
CA VAL A 130 -7.35 7.99 -19.45
C VAL A 130 -8.60 7.79 -20.28
N THR A 131 -9.26 8.88 -20.66
CA THR A 131 -10.41 8.84 -21.57
C THR A 131 -9.94 8.86 -23.02
N VAL A 132 -10.67 8.14 -23.89
CA VAL A 132 -10.32 8.00 -25.31
C VAL A 132 -11.48 8.45 -26.19
N SER A 133 -11.24 9.42 -27.09
CA SER A 133 -12.24 9.95 -28.02
C SER A 133 -12.65 8.95 -29.10
N SER A 134 -13.68 9.27 -29.88
CA SER A 134 -14.09 8.47 -31.05
C SER A 134 -13.04 8.44 -32.17
N THR A 135 -12.09 9.38 -32.16
CA THR A 135 -10.96 9.44 -33.09
C THR A 135 -9.69 8.78 -32.53
N GLY A 136 -9.77 8.17 -31.33
CA GLY A 136 -8.65 7.49 -30.69
C GLY A 136 -7.66 8.42 -29.99
N ILE A 137 -8.02 9.68 -29.72
CA ILE A 137 -7.19 10.62 -28.98
C ILE A 137 -7.39 10.38 -27.48
N GLU A 138 -6.29 10.22 -26.75
CA GLU A 138 -6.26 10.08 -25.30
C GLU A 138 -6.23 11.44 -24.59
N SER A 139 -6.84 11.54 -23.41
CA SER A 139 -6.64 12.68 -22.50
C SER A 139 -5.29 12.60 -21.77
N ILE A 140 -4.97 13.62 -20.96
CA ILE A 140 -3.78 13.59 -20.08
C ILE A 140 -3.97 12.51 -19.01
N GLY A 141 -5.19 12.39 -18.51
CA GLY A 141 -5.60 11.37 -17.55
C GLY A 141 -5.51 11.85 -16.11
N VAL A 142 -6.26 11.18 -15.24
CA VAL A 142 -6.32 11.50 -13.81
C VAL A 142 -5.72 10.36 -13.01
N SER A 143 -4.70 10.67 -12.21
CA SER A 143 -4.01 9.68 -11.38
C SER A 143 -4.72 9.43 -10.06
N LYS A 144 -4.75 8.17 -9.64
CA LYS A 144 -5.19 7.74 -8.30
C LYS A 144 -4.17 6.78 -7.69
N ALA A 145 -3.51 7.25 -6.65
CA ALA A 145 -2.63 6.43 -5.83
C ALA A 145 -3.42 5.52 -4.90
N VAL A 146 -2.86 4.34 -4.63
CA VAL A 146 -3.42 3.32 -3.76
C VAL A 146 -2.28 2.72 -2.93
N ASN A 147 -2.40 2.87 -1.62
CA ASN A 147 -1.44 2.31 -0.69
C ASN A 147 -1.89 0.90 -0.30
N GLN A 148 -1.16 -0.12 -0.76
CA GLN A 148 -1.31 -1.49 -0.25
C GLN A 148 -0.69 -1.53 1.13
N ILE A 149 -1.50 -1.73 2.17
CA ILE A 149 -1.00 -2.14 3.48
C ILE A 149 -0.88 -3.66 3.41
N GLU A 150 0.24 -4.25 3.82
CA GLU A 150 0.31 -5.71 3.98
C GLU A 150 -0.83 -6.17 4.89
N ARG A 151 -1.77 -6.94 4.35
CA ARG A 151 -2.96 -7.42 5.07
C ARG A 151 -2.78 -8.83 5.65
N THR A 152 -1.57 -9.38 5.67
CA THR A 152 -1.29 -10.62 6.38
C THR A 152 -1.09 -10.33 7.86
N ALA A 153 -2.17 -10.40 8.65
CA ALA A 153 -2.01 -10.55 10.08
C ALA A 153 -1.10 -11.77 10.33
N PRO A 154 -0.03 -11.64 11.12
CA PRO A 154 0.90 -12.75 11.36
C PRO A 154 0.15 -13.92 12.01
N SER A 155 0.45 -15.15 11.58
CA SER A 155 -0.23 -16.36 12.07
C SER A 155 0.06 -16.67 13.55
N LEU A 156 1.20 -16.17 14.05
CA LEU A 156 1.67 -16.40 15.40
C LEU A 156 2.23 -15.08 15.96
N LEU A 157 1.79 -14.72 17.16
CA LEU A 157 2.20 -13.51 17.86
C LEU A 157 2.92 -13.88 19.16
N ILE A 158 3.86 -13.05 19.59
CA ILE A 158 4.29 -13.00 21.00
C ILE A 158 3.42 -11.96 21.69
N THR A 159 2.64 -12.38 22.69
CA THR A 159 1.68 -11.51 23.39
C THR A 159 2.16 -11.07 24.76
N GLU A 160 3.05 -11.82 25.39
CA GLU A 160 3.61 -11.49 26.70
C GLU A 160 5.03 -12.03 26.85
N ILE A 161 5.86 -11.31 27.62
CA ILE A 161 7.18 -11.78 28.06
C ILE A 161 7.32 -11.47 29.55
N MET A 162 7.60 -12.49 30.34
CA MET A 162 8.01 -12.34 31.73
C MET A 162 9.48 -12.71 31.87
N ALA A 163 10.34 -11.71 32.04
CA ALA A 163 11.79 -11.88 32.13
C ALA A 163 12.33 -11.81 33.57
N ALA A 164 11.51 -11.45 34.55
CA ALA A 164 11.94 -11.27 35.94
C ALA A 164 10.81 -11.64 36.93
N PRO A 165 10.48 -12.93 37.07
CA PRO A 165 9.47 -13.38 38.01
C PRO A 165 9.90 -13.14 39.46
N LYS A 166 8.94 -13.14 40.39
CA LYS A 166 9.18 -12.86 41.82
C LYS A 166 10.02 -13.96 42.49
N ALA A 167 9.90 -15.21 42.04
CA ALA A 167 10.64 -16.32 42.58
C ALA A 167 12.16 -16.12 42.48
N ALA A 168 12.85 -16.42 43.58
CA ALA A 168 14.31 -16.39 43.61
C ALA A 168 14.90 -17.32 42.54
N GLY A 169 15.94 -16.84 41.84
CA GLY A 169 16.58 -17.58 40.75
C GLY A 169 15.83 -17.54 39.42
N GLU A 170 14.77 -16.75 39.30
CA GLU A 170 14.05 -16.50 38.03
C GLU A 170 13.48 -17.78 37.40
N ALA A 171 13.01 -18.72 38.24
CA ALA A 171 12.63 -20.06 37.79
C ALA A 171 11.41 -20.11 36.84
N PHE A 172 10.68 -19.01 36.70
CA PHE A 172 9.39 -18.96 35.99
C PHE A 172 9.37 -17.99 34.80
N GLU A 173 10.52 -17.62 34.23
CA GLU A 173 10.60 -16.82 33.00
C GLU A 173 9.78 -17.45 31.86
N PHE A 174 9.00 -16.66 31.11
CA PHE A 174 8.21 -17.20 29.99
C PHE A 174 8.01 -16.21 28.84
N VAL A 175 7.65 -16.77 27.68
CA VAL A 175 7.12 -16.06 26.52
C VAL A 175 5.73 -16.64 26.20
N GLU A 176 4.71 -15.81 26.10
CA GLU A 176 3.38 -16.23 25.64
C GLU A 176 3.27 -16.07 24.12
N LEU A 177 2.78 -17.12 23.47
CA LEU A 177 2.45 -17.14 22.06
C LEU A 177 0.93 -17.15 21.87
N TYR A 178 0.43 -16.42 20.88
CA TYR A 178 -0.97 -16.43 20.46
C TYR A 178 -1.13 -16.81 18.99
N ASN A 179 -2.01 -17.78 18.72
CA ASN A 179 -2.36 -18.20 17.37
C ASN A 179 -3.51 -17.34 16.82
N THR A 180 -3.25 -16.51 15.81
CA THR A 180 -4.30 -15.66 15.21
C THR A 180 -5.19 -16.39 14.22
N THR A 181 -4.84 -17.62 13.87
CA THR A 181 -5.48 -18.40 12.80
C THR A 181 -6.63 -19.25 13.32
N SER A 182 -7.48 -19.70 12.39
CA SER A 182 -8.57 -20.64 12.64
C SER A 182 -8.13 -22.12 12.60
N GLN A 183 -6.82 -22.39 12.47
CA GLN A 183 -6.25 -23.73 12.43
C GLN A 183 -5.24 -23.90 13.57
N PRO A 184 -5.05 -25.12 14.08
CA PRO A 184 -3.99 -25.37 15.06
C PRO A 184 -2.59 -25.13 14.45
N ILE A 185 -1.65 -24.68 15.28
CA ILE A 185 -0.23 -24.52 14.92
C ILE A 185 0.59 -25.50 15.74
N ASP A 186 1.33 -26.39 15.07
CA ASP A 186 2.31 -27.28 15.68
C ASP A 186 3.64 -26.53 15.88
N LEU A 187 4.11 -26.45 17.12
CA LEU A 187 5.37 -25.79 17.49
C LEU A 187 6.61 -26.69 17.33
N THR A 188 6.45 -27.90 16.80
CA THR A 188 7.59 -28.78 16.50
C THR A 188 8.58 -28.06 15.57
N ASN A 189 9.86 -28.07 15.95
CA ASN A 189 10.97 -27.34 15.29
C ASN A 189 10.94 -25.81 15.40
N TYR A 190 9.99 -25.22 16.13
CA TYR A 190 10.06 -23.80 16.46
C TYR A 190 11.18 -23.55 17.47
N GLN A 191 11.68 -22.32 17.48
CA GLN A 191 12.70 -21.86 18.42
C GLN A 191 12.48 -20.39 18.78
N ILE A 192 12.88 -20.04 19.99
CA ILE A 192 13.01 -18.65 20.42
C ILE A 192 14.41 -18.18 20.04
N GLN A 193 14.48 -17.05 19.33
CA GLN A 193 15.73 -16.35 19.07
C GLN A 193 15.85 -15.18 20.02
N TYR A 194 16.87 -15.22 20.90
CA TYR A 194 17.12 -14.19 21.90
C TYR A 194 18.38 -13.39 21.53
N TYR A 195 18.17 -12.09 21.34
CA TYR A 195 19.19 -11.14 20.92
C TYR A 195 19.69 -10.34 22.13
N THR A 196 21.01 -10.22 22.26
CA THR A 196 21.65 -9.48 23.37
C THR A 196 22.26 -8.16 22.93
N GLN A 197 22.21 -7.85 21.64
CA GLN A 197 22.74 -6.61 21.05
C GLN A 197 21.60 -5.65 20.69
N PRO A 198 21.19 -4.75 21.59
CA PRO A 198 20.06 -3.84 21.35
C PRO A 198 20.32 -2.81 20.23
N GLY A 199 21.58 -2.62 19.80
CA GLY A 199 21.95 -1.67 18.76
C GLY A 199 21.85 -2.18 17.31
N LEU A 200 21.46 -3.44 17.10
CA LEU A 200 21.33 -3.99 15.74
C LEU A 200 20.03 -3.51 15.08
N ALA A 201 20.14 -2.93 13.89
CA ALA A 201 18.97 -2.51 13.11
C ALA A 201 18.09 -3.69 12.65
N GLN A 202 18.68 -4.88 12.52
CA GLN A 202 18.00 -6.11 12.16
C GLN A 202 18.42 -7.24 13.11
N PRO A 203 17.86 -7.30 14.34
CA PRO A 203 18.27 -8.27 15.34
C PRO A 203 18.22 -9.72 14.83
N TRP A 204 17.24 -10.06 13.98
CA TRP A 204 17.07 -11.38 13.36
C TRP A 204 18.20 -11.85 12.42
N THR A 205 19.19 -11.00 12.18
CA THR A 205 20.41 -11.35 11.41
C THR A 205 21.62 -11.64 12.31
N ASP A 206 21.50 -11.52 13.63
CA ASP A 206 22.59 -11.76 14.57
C ASP A 206 23.01 -13.23 14.58
N ALA A 207 24.20 -13.51 14.04
CA ALA A 207 24.78 -14.85 14.03
C ALA A 207 25.06 -15.40 15.45
N ASN A 208 25.16 -14.52 16.46
CA ASN A 208 25.42 -14.88 17.85
C ASN A 208 24.14 -14.97 18.69
N ALA A 209 22.96 -14.77 18.09
CA ALA A 209 21.69 -14.91 18.79
C ALA A 209 21.58 -16.30 19.44
N LYS A 210 21.11 -16.35 20.68
CA LYS A 210 20.79 -17.63 21.32
C LYS A 210 19.56 -18.21 20.64
N LYS A 211 19.60 -19.50 20.33
CA LYS A 211 18.55 -20.23 19.62
C LYS A 211 18.05 -21.36 20.51
N TRP A 212 16.98 -21.10 21.25
CA TRP A 212 16.41 -22.08 22.16
C TRP A 212 15.26 -22.80 21.46
N LYS A 213 15.43 -24.11 21.21
CA LYS A 213 14.37 -24.93 20.63
C LYS A 213 13.19 -25.02 21.59
N ILE A 214 11.98 -24.90 21.05
CA ILE A 214 10.76 -25.24 21.78
C ILE A 214 10.66 -26.77 21.79
N VAL A 215 10.53 -27.34 22.98
CA VAL A 215 10.57 -28.79 23.23
C VAL A 215 9.46 -29.23 24.16
N ALA A 216 9.13 -30.53 24.10
CA ALA A 216 8.35 -31.22 25.11
C ALA A 216 9.18 -31.46 26.39
N GLN A 217 8.54 -31.41 27.56
CA GLN A 217 9.11 -31.82 28.86
C GLN A 217 8.05 -32.53 29.69
N ASP A 218 7.76 -33.78 29.32
CA ASP A 218 6.64 -34.54 29.91
C ASP A 218 6.70 -34.65 31.43
N THR A 219 7.91 -34.73 32.00
CA THR A 219 8.11 -34.77 33.46
C THR A 219 7.67 -33.47 34.15
N MET A 220 7.97 -32.32 33.57
CA MET A 220 7.57 -31.01 34.11
C MET A 220 6.07 -30.76 33.90
N THR A 221 5.53 -31.21 32.75
CA THR A 221 4.10 -31.13 32.43
C THR A 221 3.27 -32.07 33.32
N GLY A 222 3.84 -33.19 33.77
CA GLY A 222 3.10 -34.24 34.49
C GLY A 222 2.31 -35.18 33.55
N GLY A 223 2.75 -35.31 32.31
CA GLY A 223 2.10 -36.05 31.22
C GLY A 223 2.68 -35.65 29.87
N ALA A 224 2.19 -36.25 28.77
CA ALA A 224 2.67 -35.90 27.42
C ALA A 224 2.46 -34.40 27.12
N THR A 225 3.53 -33.67 26.78
CA THR A 225 3.45 -32.24 26.45
C THR A 225 2.71 -32.03 25.12
N ASN A 226 1.69 -31.16 25.13
CA ASN A 226 0.97 -30.76 23.92
C ASN A 226 1.75 -29.67 23.15
N MET A 227 2.38 -30.05 22.04
CA MET A 227 3.15 -29.12 21.19
C MET A 227 2.30 -28.22 20.29
N THR A 228 0.98 -28.35 20.32
CA THR A 228 0.07 -27.63 19.40
C THR A 228 -0.64 -26.48 20.10
N ILE A 229 -0.64 -25.29 19.50
CA ILE A 229 -1.52 -24.19 19.88
C ILE A 229 -2.86 -24.35 19.14
N ALA A 230 -3.97 -24.41 19.86
CA ALA A 230 -5.29 -24.43 19.23
C ALA A 230 -5.58 -23.13 18.45
N ALA A 231 -6.55 -23.17 17.54
CA ALA A 231 -7.05 -21.98 16.86
C ALA A 231 -7.47 -20.91 17.88
N HIS A 232 -6.99 -19.68 17.72
CA HIS A 232 -7.24 -18.57 18.66
C HIS A 232 -6.83 -18.87 20.12
N GLY A 233 -5.95 -19.84 20.34
CA GLY A 233 -5.42 -20.20 21.66
C GLY A 233 -4.09 -19.53 21.98
N THR A 234 -3.71 -19.57 23.25
CA THR A 234 -2.38 -19.18 23.73
C THR A 234 -1.52 -20.40 24.10
N LYS A 235 -0.20 -20.21 24.12
CA LYS A 235 0.77 -21.17 24.61
C LYS A 235 1.88 -20.46 25.37
N ILE A 236 2.18 -20.95 26.56
CA ILE A 236 3.29 -20.51 27.39
C ILE A 236 4.53 -21.31 26.99
N VAL A 237 5.55 -20.61 26.50
CA VAL A 237 6.91 -21.14 26.34
C VAL A 237 7.67 -20.81 27.63
N TRP A 238 7.73 -21.78 28.54
CA TRP A 238 8.48 -21.63 29.78
C TRP A 238 9.98 -21.76 29.49
N LEU A 239 10.74 -20.73 29.83
CA LEU A 239 12.20 -20.68 29.71
C LEU A 239 12.82 -21.36 30.94
N VAL A 240 13.43 -22.53 30.75
CA VAL A 240 13.88 -23.38 31.87
C VAL A 240 15.40 -23.55 31.86
N ARG A 241 16.03 -23.20 32.99
CA ARG A 241 17.45 -23.44 33.25
C ARG A 241 17.67 -24.87 33.76
N PRO A 242 18.86 -25.47 33.56
CA PRO A 242 19.15 -26.82 34.06
C PRO A 242 18.87 -27.03 35.56
N ALA A 243 19.08 -26.00 36.38
CA ALA A 243 18.82 -26.04 37.83
C ALA A 243 17.32 -26.16 38.20
N HIS A 244 16.40 -25.90 37.26
CA HIS A 244 14.96 -25.85 37.50
C HIS A 244 14.19 -26.97 36.79
N LEU A 245 14.86 -27.98 36.25
CA LEU A 245 14.23 -29.11 35.54
C LEU A 245 13.32 -29.97 36.44
N SER A 246 13.46 -29.87 37.77
CA SER A 246 12.57 -30.55 38.72
C SER A 246 11.29 -29.78 39.04
N TYR A 247 11.10 -28.58 38.47
CA TYR A 247 9.93 -27.75 38.73
C TYR A 247 8.72 -28.23 37.94
N THR A 248 7.53 -27.97 38.47
CA THR A 248 6.25 -28.43 37.89
C THR A 248 5.36 -27.26 37.47
N VAL A 249 4.40 -27.54 36.58
CA VAL A 249 3.36 -26.57 36.19
C VAL A 249 2.58 -26.07 37.43
N THR A 250 2.35 -26.90 38.44
CA THR A 250 1.70 -26.47 39.70
C THR A 250 2.48 -25.36 40.41
N GLN A 251 3.81 -25.43 40.40
CA GLN A 251 4.64 -24.38 41.01
C GLN A 251 4.60 -23.10 40.16
N PHE A 252 4.58 -23.21 38.83
CA PHE A 252 4.38 -22.07 37.93
C PHE A 252 3.04 -21.38 38.18
N ILE A 253 1.95 -22.15 38.27
CA ILE A 253 0.61 -21.63 38.59
C ILE A 253 0.60 -20.89 39.93
N THR A 254 1.33 -21.42 40.93
CA THR A 254 1.44 -20.80 42.25
C THR A 254 2.18 -19.46 42.20
N GLU A 255 3.20 -19.33 41.34
CA GLU A 255 3.96 -18.08 41.17
C GLU A 255 3.07 -16.95 40.65
N TYR A 256 2.22 -17.22 39.65
CA TYR A 256 1.39 -16.20 39.00
C TYR A 256 -0.04 -16.12 39.54
N GLY A 257 -0.46 -17.06 40.38
CA GLY A 257 -1.79 -17.07 41.00
C GLY A 257 -2.94 -17.35 40.03
N ASP A 258 -2.66 -17.86 38.83
CA ASP A 258 -3.68 -18.18 37.83
C ASP A 258 -4.00 -19.68 37.80
N ALA A 259 -5.00 -20.05 38.61
CA ALA A 259 -5.49 -21.42 38.68
C ALA A 259 -6.28 -21.88 37.43
N THR A 260 -6.49 -21.02 36.44
CA THR A 260 -7.16 -21.40 35.19
C THR A 260 -6.22 -22.01 34.17
N LEU A 261 -4.91 -21.86 34.36
CA LEU A 261 -3.90 -22.46 33.50
C LEU A 261 -3.93 -23.99 33.59
N THR A 262 -3.75 -24.60 32.43
CA THR A 262 -3.82 -26.05 32.25
C THR A 262 -2.50 -26.58 31.67
N ASN A 263 -2.16 -27.84 31.96
CA ASN A 263 -0.88 -28.43 31.55
C ASN A 263 -0.67 -28.41 30.02
N ASP A 264 -1.74 -28.46 29.22
CA ASP A 264 -1.69 -28.39 27.76
C ASP A 264 -1.35 -27.00 27.22
N GLN A 265 -1.33 -25.95 28.06
CA GLN A 265 -0.88 -24.61 27.68
C GLN A 265 0.63 -24.44 27.77
N PHE A 266 1.40 -25.45 28.20
CA PHE A 266 2.85 -25.33 28.39
C PHE A 266 3.65 -26.07 27.33
N VAL A 267 4.68 -25.39 26.83
CA VAL A 267 5.85 -25.96 26.14
C VAL A 267 7.10 -25.31 26.73
N TYR A 268 8.29 -25.80 26.40
CA TYR A 268 9.51 -25.43 27.12
C TYR A 268 10.62 -25.01 26.17
N ALA A 269 11.45 -24.08 26.60
CA ALA A 269 12.71 -23.76 25.95
C ALA A 269 13.84 -23.91 26.97
N LEU A 270 14.76 -24.84 26.71
CA LEU A 270 15.88 -25.09 27.62
C LEU A 270 17.02 -24.12 27.32
N LEU A 271 17.46 -23.40 28.36
CA LEU A 271 18.41 -22.28 28.28
C LEU A 271 19.88 -22.72 28.31
#